data_AF-A0A522YAE5-F1
#
_entry.id   AF-A0A522YAE5-F1
#
_cell.length_a   1.000
_cell.length_b   1.000
_cell.length_c   1.000
_cell.angle_alpha   90.00
_cell.angle_beta   90.00
_cell.angle_gamma   90.00
#
_symmetry.space_group_name_H-M   'P 1'
#
loop_
_entity.id
_entity.type
_entity.pdbx_description
1 polymer ?
#
loop_
_entity_poly.entity_id
_entity_poly.type
_entity_poly.pdbx_seq_one_letter_code
_entity_poly.pdbx_strand_id
1 'polypeptide(L)'
;MQKRVVFILFFWLTLFSVSFAQTVITAEIDKPVLSVGDELVYKLTINSPEKQLPAPKFPDFKGFDVLSSAQTSEISIAKGNFATFIVYVFILSAKDPGKITIPPSSIKIKGKDYSSSSFEIEVKPGQINNSPQTTL
;
A
#
# COMPACT_ATOMS: atom_id res chain seq x y z
N MET A 1 -51.17 -21.69 -22.31
CA MET A 1 -50.18 -20.59 -22.48
C MET A 1 -49.59 -20.04 -21.17
N GLN A 2 -50.23 -20.18 -20.01
CA GLN A 2 -49.77 -19.54 -18.76
C GLN A 2 -48.48 -20.12 -18.11
N LYS A 3 -48.16 -21.40 -18.34
CA LYS A 3 -46.93 -22.04 -17.80
C LYS A 3 -45.63 -21.51 -18.44
N ARG A 4 -45.71 -20.93 -19.65
CA ARG A 4 -44.54 -20.34 -20.35
C ARG A 4 -44.18 -18.96 -19.81
N VAL A 5 -45.16 -18.20 -19.31
CA VAL A 5 -44.94 -16.86 -18.71
C VAL A 5 -44.30 -16.99 -17.33
N VAL A 6 -44.70 -17.99 -16.54
CA VAL A 6 -44.08 -18.28 -15.23
C VAL A 6 -42.61 -18.68 -15.37
N PHE A 7 -42.26 -19.43 -16.43
CA PHE A 7 -40.88 -19.83 -16.68
C PHE A 7 -39.97 -18.66 -17.12
N ILE A 8 -40.54 -17.68 -17.85
CA ILE A 8 -39.84 -16.45 -18.25
C ILE A 8 -39.65 -15.49 -17.06
N LEU A 9 -40.61 -15.44 -16.13
CA LEU A 9 -40.51 -14.61 -14.93
C LEU A 9 -39.47 -15.16 -13.93
N PHE A 10 -39.31 -16.48 -13.86
CA PHE A 10 -38.29 -17.13 -13.01
C PHE A 10 -36.87 -16.98 -13.59
N PHE A 11 -36.73 -16.90 -14.92
CA PHE A 11 -35.45 -16.68 -15.58
C PHE A 11 -34.96 -15.22 -15.49
N TRP A 12 -35.83 -14.26 -15.16
CA TRP A 12 -35.46 -12.84 -15.00
C TRP A 12 -35.01 -12.49 -13.57
N LEU A 13 -35.19 -13.38 -12.58
CA LEU A 13 -34.88 -13.08 -11.17
C LEU A 13 -33.43 -13.38 -10.75
N THR A 14 -32.56 -13.83 -11.66
CA THR A 14 -31.20 -14.31 -11.34
C THR A 14 -30.06 -13.35 -11.67
N LEU A 15 -30.35 -12.13 -12.15
CA LEU A 15 -29.31 -11.14 -12.52
C LEU A 15 -29.07 -10.03 -11.48
N PHE A 16 -29.35 -10.28 -10.20
CA PHE A 16 -28.93 -9.37 -9.13
C PHE A 16 -27.44 -9.60 -8.81
N SER A 17 -26.55 -9.05 -9.62
CA SER A 17 -25.12 -9.02 -9.34
C SER A 17 -24.87 -8.11 -8.15
N VAL A 18 -24.67 -8.70 -6.96
CA VAL A 18 -24.21 -7.96 -5.79
C VAL A 18 -22.74 -7.60 -6.02
N SER A 19 -22.47 -6.35 -6.40
CA SER A 19 -21.11 -5.81 -6.43
C SER A 19 -20.68 -5.54 -5.00
N PHE A 20 -19.87 -6.43 -4.43
CA PHE A 20 -19.20 -6.16 -3.16
C PHE A 20 -18.04 -5.20 -3.41
N ALA A 21 -18.05 -4.06 -2.73
CA ALA A 21 -16.88 -3.20 -2.68
C ALA A 21 -15.68 -4.00 -2.14
N GLN A 22 -14.58 -4.00 -2.87
CA GLN A 22 -13.40 -4.81 -2.56
C GLN A 22 -12.36 -3.98 -1.80
N THR A 23 -11.81 -4.53 -0.72
CA THR A 23 -10.63 -3.97 -0.06
C THR A 23 -9.39 -4.15 -0.94
N VAL A 24 -8.66 -3.07 -1.17
CA VAL A 24 -7.42 -3.02 -1.96
C VAL A 24 -6.32 -2.38 -1.12
N ILE A 25 -5.11 -2.95 -1.21
CA ILE A 25 -3.91 -2.45 -0.55
C ILE A 25 -2.82 -2.32 -1.59
N THR A 26 -2.23 -1.14 -1.65
CA THR A 26 -1.21 -0.80 -2.63
C THR A 26 -0.05 -0.19 -1.90
N ALA A 27 1.13 -0.80 -2.02
CA ALA A 27 2.37 -0.16 -1.61
C ALA A 27 3.07 0.39 -2.85
N GLU A 28 3.81 1.48 -2.67
CA GLU A 28 4.58 2.15 -3.70
C GLU A 28 5.89 2.68 -3.10
N ILE A 29 6.92 2.73 -3.93
CA ILE A 29 8.18 3.41 -3.65
C ILE A 29 8.45 4.44 -4.75
N ASP A 30 9.15 5.52 -4.41
CA ASP A 30 9.50 6.57 -5.37
C ASP A 30 10.68 6.20 -6.27
N LYS A 31 11.66 5.41 -5.78
CA LYS A 31 12.83 4.97 -6.55
C LYS A 31 13.31 3.56 -6.16
N PRO A 32 13.65 2.69 -7.13
CA PRO A 32 14.17 1.34 -6.85
C PRO A 32 15.69 1.30 -6.63
N VAL A 33 16.41 2.39 -6.93
CA VAL A 33 17.88 2.48 -6.80
C VAL A 33 18.23 3.81 -6.14
N LEU A 34 19.08 3.78 -5.12
CA LEU A 34 19.58 4.96 -4.41
C LEU A 34 20.98 4.71 -3.83
N SER A 35 21.61 5.72 -3.25
CA SER A 35 22.91 5.61 -2.58
C SER A 35 22.77 5.61 -1.06
N VAL A 36 23.79 5.13 -0.34
CA VAL A 36 23.85 5.30 1.12
C VAL A 36 23.72 6.78 1.49
N GLY A 37 22.83 7.07 2.44
CA GLY A 37 22.48 8.43 2.87
C GLY A 37 21.30 9.05 2.11
N ASP A 38 20.93 8.53 0.93
CA ASP A 38 19.77 9.02 0.19
C ASP A 38 18.46 8.60 0.87
N GLU A 39 17.41 9.38 0.61
CA GLU A 39 16.05 9.10 1.07
C GLU A 39 15.26 8.29 0.05
N LEU A 40 14.38 7.43 0.56
CA LEU A 40 13.39 6.64 -0.15
C LEU A 40 12.02 6.92 0.48
N VAL A 41 11.03 7.20 -0.36
CA VAL A 41 9.65 7.40 0.10
C VAL A 41 8.87 6.11 -0.10
N TYR A 42 8.45 5.49 1.00
CA TYR A 42 7.53 4.35 0.98
C TYR A 42 6.11 4.82 1.29
N LYS A 43 5.16 4.49 0.42
CA LYS A 43 3.76 4.86 0.58
C LYS A 43 2.88 3.61 0.58
N LEU A 44 2.03 3.47 1.59
CA LEU A 44 1.01 2.42 1.69
C LEU A 44 -0.38 3.04 1.63
N THR A 45 -1.16 2.65 0.63
CA THR A 45 -2.54 3.06 0.44
C THR A 45 -3.48 1.88 0.72
N ILE A 46 -4.48 2.11 1.56
CA ILE A 46 -5.52 1.13 1.91
C ILE A 46 -6.87 1.74 1.54
N ASN A 47 -7.61 1.06 0.66
CA ASN A 47 -8.99 1.40 0.33
C ASN A 47 -9.89 0.24 0.75
N SER A 48 -10.88 0.49 1.59
CA SER A 48 -11.76 -0.56 2.12
C SER A 48 -13.19 -0.06 2.33
N PRO A 49 -14.21 -0.89 2.10
CA PRO A 49 -15.59 -0.53 2.43
C PRO A 49 -15.90 -0.59 3.94
N GLU A 50 -14.93 -0.94 4.78
CA GLU A 50 -15.12 -1.04 6.22
C GLU A 50 -14.98 0.31 6.91
N LYS A 51 -15.90 0.63 7.81
CA LYS A 51 -15.88 1.90 8.57
C LYS A 51 -14.64 2.04 9.46
N GLN A 52 -14.17 0.95 10.04
CA GLN A 52 -13.03 0.94 10.95
C GLN A 52 -12.06 -0.14 10.52
N LEU A 53 -10.81 0.24 10.37
CA LEU A 53 -9.72 -0.64 10.00
C LEU A 53 -8.76 -0.78 11.20
N PRO A 54 -8.24 -1.99 11.45
CA PRO A 54 -7.15 -2.15 12.41
C PRO A 54 -5.86 -1.52 11.87
N ALA A 55 -4.86 -1.38 12.74
CA ALA A 55 -3.54 -0.96 12.30
C ALA A 55 -2.92 -2.03 11.37
N PRO A 56 -2.37 -1.64 10.21
CA PRO A 56 -1.57 -2.54 9.40
C PRO A 56 -0.25 -2.87 10.11
N LYS A 57 0.33 -4.01 9.76
CA LYS A 57 1.69 -4.41 10.11
C LYS A 57 2.61 -3.98 8.99
N PHE A 58 3.55 -3.10 9.33
CA PHE A 58 4.64 -2.69 8.44
C PHE A 58 5.82 -3.65 8.56
N PRO A 59 6.65 -3.77 7.51
CA PRO A 59 7.93 -4.46 7.62
C PRO A 59 8.92 -3.68 8.50
N ASP A 60 9.94 -4.36 9.03
CA ASP A 60 10.98 -3.74 9.88
C ASP A 60 11.98 -2.85 9.11
N PHE A 61 11.68 -2.46 7.86
CA PHE A 61 12.51 -1.64 6.95
C PHE A 61 14.04 -1.86 7.09
N LYS A 62 14.48 -3.13 7.15
CA LYS A 62 15.89 -3.48 7.40
C LYS A 62 16.82 -2.81 6.38
N GLY A 63 17.94 -2.27 6.85
CA GLY A 63 18.90 -1.52 6.02
C GLY A 63 18.51 -0.06 5.78
N PHE A 64 17.39 0.39 6.34
CA PHE A 64 16.95 1.79 6.34
C PHE A 64 16.72 2.30 7.76
N ASP A 65 16.95 3.60 7.96
CA ASP A 65 16.41 4.35 9.10
C ASP A 65 15.08 4.98 8.74
N VAL A 66 14.09 4.85 9.62
CA VAL A 66 12.84 5.62 9.49
C VAL A 66 13.11 7.03 10.02
N LEU A 67 13.25 7.99 9.10
CA LEU A 67 13.45 9.40 9.47
C LEU A 67 12.15 10.05 9.91
N SER A 68 11.07 9.76 9.21
CA SER A 68 9.74 10.26 9.55
C SER A 68 8.63 9.35 9.02
N SER A 69 7.45 9.48 9.62
CA SER A 69 6.25 8.80 9.19
C SER A 69 5.03 9.72 9.31
N ALA A 70 4.15 9.67 8.33
CA ALA A 70 2.87 10.39 8.32
C ALA A 70 1.73 9.44 7.99
N GLN A 71 0.55 9.74 8.50
CA GLN A 71 -0.68 9.01 8.20
C GLN A 71 -1.81 10.00 7.94
N THR A 72 -2.56 9.75 6.87
CA THR A 72 -3.80 10.46 6.55
C THR A 72 -4.92 9.45 6.36
N SER A 73 -6.10 9.72 6.90
CA SER A 73 -7.28 8.88 6.71
C SER A 73 -8.49 9.71 6.35
N GLU A 74 -9.27 9.21 5.40
CA GLU A 74 -10.53 9.78 4.96
C GLU A 74 -11.61 8.70 4.98
N ILE A 75 -12.78 9.04 5.52
CA ILE A 75 -13.95 8.16 5.52
C ILE A 75 -15.06 8.88 4.76
N SER A 76 -15.55 8.25 3.71
CA SER A 76 -16.67 8.72 2.92
C SER A 76 -17.87 7.79 3.07
N ILE A 77 -19.08 8.35 2.97
CA ILE A 77 -20.33 7.62 3.07
C ILE A 77 -21.17 7.95 1.85
N ALA A 78 -21.39 6.95 0.98
CA ALA A 78 -22.19 7.10 -0.22
C ALA A 78 -23.36 6.11 -0.20
N LYS A 79 -24.60 6.63 -0.18
CA LYS A 79 -25.84 5.82 -0.15
C LYS A 79 -25.84 4.75 0.96
N GLY A 80 -25.32 5.10 2.14
CA GLY A 80 -25.23 4.20 3.30
C GLY A 80 -24.05 3.23 3.30
N ASN A 81 -23.24 3.18 2.23
CA ASN A 81 -22.02 2.40 2.18
C ASN A 81 -20.82 3.24 2.64
N PHE A 82 -19.97 2.67 3.48
CA PHE A 82 -18.71 3.28 3.89
C PHE A 82 -17.63 3.03 2.83
N ALA A 83 -16.73 3.98 2.67
CA ALA A 83 -15.45 3.80 2.02
C ALA A 83 -14.37 4.53 2.82
N THR A 84 -13.43 3.77 3.36
CA THR A 84 -12.31 4.22 4.16
C THR A 84 -11.05 4.17 3.33
N PHE A 85 -10.38 5.31 3.22
CA PHE A 85 -9.12 5.48 2.51
C PHE A 85 -8.05 5.91 3.52
N ILE A 86 -6.99 5.12 3.66
CA ILE A 86 -5.87 5.43 4.56
C ILE A 86 -4.58 5.41 3.76
N VAL A 87 -3.77 6.46 3.93
CA VAL A 87 -2.44 6.58 3.34
C VAL A 87 -1.42 6.70 4.46
N TYR A 88 -0.42 5.83 4.44
CA TYR A 88 0.78 5.94 5.27
C TYR A 88 1.95 6.32 4.37
N VAL A 89 2.79 7.23 4.83
CA VAL A 89 4.02 7.65 4.16
C VAL A 89 5.17 7.52 5.15
N PHE A 90 6.25 6.88 4.71
CA PHE A 90 7.50 6.75 5.45
C PHE A 90 8.63 7.34 4.62
N ILE A 91 9.46 8.16 5.27
CA ILE A 91 10.72 8.64 4.70
C ILE A 91 11.82 7.80 5.31
N LEU A 92 12.52 7.06 4.45
CA LEU A 92 13.51 6.05 4.82
C LEU A 92 14.89 6.50 4.33
N SER A 93 15.91 6.51 5.19
CA SER A 93 17.30 6.79 4.78
C SER A 93 18.09 5.49 4.64
N ALA A 94 18.76 5.30 3.51
CA ALA A 94 19.56 4.10 3.26
C ALA A 94 20.85 4.08 4.09
N LYS A 95 21.09 3.01 4.85
CA LYS A 95 22.28 2.86 5.71
C LYS A 95 23.30 1.90 5.13
N ASP A 96 22.84 0.74 4.71
CA ASP A 96 23.69 -0.37 4.29
C ASP A 96 23.70 -0.49 2.77
N PRO A 97 24.87 -0.51 2.10
CA PRO A 97 24.93 -0.76 0.68
C PRO A 97 24.57 -2.22 0.38
N GLY A 98 23.99 -2.46 -0.79
CA GLY A 98 23.62 -3.78 -1.29
C GLY A 98 22.18 -3.86 -1.78
N LYS A 99 21.73 -5.09 -2.03
CA LYS A 99 20.35 -5.37 -2.43
C LYS A 99 19.51 -5.63 -1.18
N ILE A 100 18.55 -4.76 -0.94
CA ILE A 100 17.66 -4.81 0.21
C ILE A 100 16.25 -5.09 -0.30
N THR A 101 15.56 -6.04 0.33
CA THR A 101 14.15 -6.31 0.05
C THR A 101 13.29 -5.70 1.14
N ILE A 102 12.31 -4.88 0.76
CA ILE A 102 11.21 -4.45 1.63
C ILE A 102 10.07 -5.47 1.49
N PRO A 103 9.77 -6.25 2.55
CA PRO A 103 8.67 -7.21 2.52
C PRO A 103 7.29 -6.53 2.39
N PRO A 104 6.25 -7.29 2.03
CA PRO A 104 4.87 -6.81 2.02
C PRO A 104 4.43 -6.25 3.38
N SER A 105 3.73 -5.12 3.35
CA SER A 105 2.88 -4.69 4.48
C SER A 105 1.60 -5.51 4.49
N SER A 106 1.07 -5.81 5.67
CA SER A 106 -0.12 -6.66 5.81
C SER A 106 -1.16 -6.09 6.76
N ILE A 107 -2.43 -6.43 6.58
CA ILE A 107 -3.51 -6.05 7.50
C ILE A 107 -4.57 -7.15 7.49
N LYS A 108 -5.15 -7.42 8.66
CA LYS A 108 -6.23 -8.40 8.83
C LYS A 108 -7.56 -7.67 8.98
N ILE A 109 -8.44 -7.78 7.98
CA ILE A 109 -9.75 -7.12 7.98
C ILE A 109 -10.83 -8.20 7.94
N LYS A 110 -11.71 -8.23 8.94
CA LYS A 110 -12.77 -9.25 9.09
C LYS A 110 -12.25 -10.70 8.99
N GLY A 111 -11.08 -10.96 9.56
CA GLY A 111 -10.45 -12.29 9.53
C GLY A 111 -9.77 -12.66 8.21
N LYS A 112 -9.85 -11.82 7.17
CA LYS A 112 -9.11 -11.99 5.92
C LYS A 112 -7.81 -11.19 5.96
N ASP A 113 -6.71 -11.84 5.60
CA ASP A 113 -5.41 -11.21 5.45
C ASP A 113 -5.28 -10.57 4.07
N TYR A 114 -4.82 -9.33 4.05
CA TYR A 114 -4.49 -8.56 2.87
C TYR A 114 -3.03 -8.16 2.94
N SER A 115 -2.32 -8.15 1.81
CA SER A 115 -0.90 -7.83 1.75
C SER A 115 -0.58 -6.99 0.52
N SER A 116 0.40 -6.09 0.66
CA SER A 116 0.90 -5.28 -0.44
C SER A 116 1.94 -6.03 -1.29
N SER A 117 2.45 -5.37 -2.32
CA SER A 117 3.66 -5.82 -3.03
C SER A 117 4.91 -5.70 -2.15
N SER A 118 5.91 -6.52 -2.45
CA SER A 118 7.29 -6.37 -1.98
C SER A 118 8.14 -5.59 -2.98
N PHE A 119 9.22 -4.97 -2.53
CA PHE A 119 10.15 -4.25 -3.39
C PHE A 119 11.59 -4.72 -3.17
N GLU A 120 12.33 -4.91 -4.26
CA GLU A 120 13.80 -5.04 -4.24
C GLU A 120 14.38 -3.68 -4.54
N ILE A 121 15.29 -3.23 -3.68
CA ILE A 121 15.93 -1.92 -3.76
C ILE A 121 17.44 -2.13 -3.79
N GLU A 122 18.11 -1.45 -4.71
CA GLU A 122 19.56 -1.45 -4.82
C GLU A 122 20.13 -0.18 -4.17
N VAL A 123 20.91 -0.36 -3.10
CA VAL A 123 21.63 0.72 -2.43
C VAL A 123 23.09 0.68 -2.86
N LYS A 124 23.51 1.72 -3.58
CA LYS A 124 24.90 1.91 -4.01
C LYS A 124 25.74 2.48 -2.85
N PRO A 125 27.03 2.11 -2.74
CA PRO A 125 27.94 2.79 -1.81
C PRO A 125 27.91 4.31 -2.03
N GLY A 126 27.88 5.07 -0.93
CA GLY A 126 27.91 6.53 -1.01
C GLY A 126 29.18 7.03 -1.71
N GLN A 127 29.05 8.08 -2.52
CA GLN A 127 30.22 8.73 -3.12
C GLN A 127 30.98 9.50 -2.04
N ILE A 128 32.17 9.03 -1.71
CA ILE A 128 33.15 9.83 -0.97
C ILE A 128 33.60 10.94 -1.93
N ASN A 129 32.96 12.10 -1.86
CA ASN A 129 33.40 13.29 -2.61
C ASN A 129 34.72 13.78 -2.02
N ASN A 130 35.83 13.19 -2.44
CA ASN A 130 37.16 13.80 -2.32
C ASN A 130 37.23 14.98 -3.30
N SER A 131 36.65 16.11 -2.94
CA SER A 131 37.00 17.39 -3.57
C SER A 131 38.22 17.96 -2.84
N PRO A 132 39.41 18.03 -3.47
CA PRO A 132 40.54 18.73 -2.87
C PRO A 132 40.15 20.21 -2.66
N GLN A 133 40.21 20.67 -1.41
CA GLN A 133 40.12 22.08 -1.08
C GLN A 133 41.32 22.80 -1.69
N THR A 134 41.14 23.44 -2.83
CA THR A 134 42.14 24.38 -3.36
C THR A 134 42.12 25.63 -2.49
N THR A 135 43.11 25.72 -1.60
CA THR A 135 43.44 26.94 -0.87
C THR A 135 44.37 27.74 -1.76
N LEU A 136 43.94 28.89 -2.28
CA LEU A 136 44.79 30.02 -2.68
C LEU A 136 44.00 31.32 -2.54
#